data_AF-A0A2D1BS12-F1
#
_entry.id   AF-A0A2D1BS12-F1
#
_cell.length_a   1.000
_cell.length_b   1.000
_cell.length_c   1.000
_cell.angle_alpha   90.00
_cell.angle_beta   90.00
_cell.angle_gamma   90.00
#
_symmetry.space_group_name_H-M   'P 1'
#
loop_
_entity.id
_entity.type
_entity.pdbx_description
1 polymer ?
#
loop_
_entity_poly.entity_id
_entity_poly.type
_entity_poly.pdbx_seq_one_letter_code
_entity_poly.pdbx_strand_id
1 'polypeptide(L)'
;MRWLLKNLNNMLHYSILLLILLTFNNIILLNEETLILVCFIVFSFLFSKNVGTSLRNDLDERNKKIKKLLEISINEISTSLRNVINIKYKFWNLFYNFERLVNHYVKFVYVIVDWFNSRNFKITQAIFSKHLQFIYRIENHTSKLLSLILIKKLKNIASLKSFYSNKLENPHFLCLYKVNIRQCIHSIKFS
;
A
#
# COMPACT_ATOMS: atom_id res chain seq x y z
N MET A 1 -4.57 28.42 75.22
CA MET A 1 -5.47 29.55 74.82
C MET A 1 -5.54 30.67 75.87
N ARG A 2 -5.79 30.38 77.16
CA ARG A 2 -5.79 31.41 78.24
C ARG A 2 -4.50 32.22 78.36
N TRP A 3 -3.34 31.62 78.09
CA TRP A 3 -2.03 32.30 78.16
C TRP A 3 -1.82 33.34 77.04
N LEU A 4 -2.31 33.04 75.82
CA LEU A 4 -2.26 33.97 74.68
C LEU A 4 -3.19 35.18 74.88
N LEU A 5 -4.40 34.94 75.40
CA LEU A 5 -5.33 36.01 75.77
C LEU A 5 -4.77 36.91 76.89
N LYS A 6 -4.07 36.32 77.87
CA LYS A 6 -3.43 37.07 78.96
C LYS A 6 -2.27 37.95 78.44
N ASN A 7 -1.48 37.46 77.48
CA ASN A 7 -0.44 38.26 76.83
C ASN A 7 -1.00 39.37 75.96
N LEU A 8 -2.12 39.14 75.25
CA LEU A 8 -2.76 40.16 74.43
C LEU A 8 -3.34 41.30 75.30
N ASN A 9 -4.00 40.95 76.40
CA ASN A 9 -4.50 41.93 77.37
C ASN A 9 -3.38 42.71 78.07
N ASN A 10 -2.25 42.06 78.36
CA ASN A 10 -1.08 42.73 78.91
C ASN A 10 -0.47 43.71 77.89
N MET A 11 -0.30 43.31 76.63
CA MET A 11 0.18 44.18 75.54
C MET A 11 -0.73 45.40 75.32
N LEU A 12 -2.05 45.21 75.36
CA LEU A 12 -3.01 46.31 75.30
C LEU A 12 -2.87 47.25 76.50
N HIS A 13 -2.76 46.73 77.73
CA HIS A 13 -2.51 47.56 78.91
C HIS A 13 -1.23 48.38 78.79
N TYR A 14 -0.11 47.76 78.38
CA TYR A 14 1.14 48.48 78.17
C TYR A 14 1.02 49.57 77.09
N SER A 15 0.31 49.31 75.99
CA SER A 15 0.09 50.31 74.94
C SER A 15 -0.74 51.51 75.43
N ILE A 16 -1.79 51.27 76.24
CA ILE A 16 -2.63 52.32 76.82
C ILE A 16 -1.83 53.14 77.84
N LEU A 17 -1.04 52.48 78.69
CA LEU A 17 -0.20 53.13 79.70
C LEU A 17 0.88 53.99 79.06
N LEU A 18 1.46 53.52 77.94
CA LEU A 18 2.42 54.28 77.13
C LEU A 18 1.75 55.51 76.48
N LEU A 19 0.54 55.37 75.95
CA LEU A 19 -0.23 56.47 75.36
C LEU A 19 -0.55 57.56 76.40
N ILE A 20 -0.95 57.16 77.61
CA ILE A 20 -1.21 58.06 78.73
C ILE A 20 0.07 58.80 79.15
N LEU A 21 1.20 58.09 79.25
CA LEU A 21 2.50 58.68 79.57
C LEU A 21 2.94 59.71 78.51
N LEU A 22 2.74 59.41 77.23
CA LEU A 22 3.04 60.29 76.10
C LEU A 22 2.18 61.57 76.09
N THR A 23 0.91 61.46 76.47
CA THR A 23 0.03 62.63 76.63
C THR A 23 0.37 63.46 77.87
N PHE A 24 0.71 62.82 78.99
CA PHE A 24 1.04 63.51 80.24
C PHE A 24 2.35 64.32 80.15
N ASN A 25 3.32 63.81 79.39
CA ASN A 25 4.59 64.51 79.13
C ASN A 25 4.50 65.57 78.01
N ASN A 26 3.31 65.88 77.48
CA ASN A 26 3.10 66.82 76.36
C ASN A 26 3.90 66.50 75.07
N ILE A 27 4.42 65.27 74.93
CA ILE A 27 5.17 64.85 73.73
C ILE A 27 4.21 64.70 72.55
N ILE A 28 2.99 64.20 72.81
CA ILE A 28 1.87 64.24 71.88
C ILE A 28 0.98 65.40 72.33
N LEU A 29 1.18 66.57 71.73
CA LEU A 29 0.24 67.68 71.88
C LEU A 29 -1.05 67.26 71.16
N LEU A 30 -2.17 67.15 71.87
CA LEU A 30 -3.48 66.85 71.29
C LEU A 30 -3.95 68.05 70.46
N ASN A 31 -3.37 68.19 69.28
CA ASN A 31 -3.64 69.25 68.32
C ASN A 31 -4.56 68.75 67.20
N GLU A 32 -5.20 69.65 66.45
CA GLU A 32 -6.06 69.32 65.30
C GLU A 32 -5.36 68.38 64.31
N GLU A 33 -4.06 68.57 64.07
CA GLU A 33 -3.26 67.74 63.18
C GLU A 33 -3.16 66.28 63.64
N THR A 34 -3.08 66.04 64.95
CA THR A 34 -3.02 64.67 65.51
C THR A 34 -4.38 63.96 65.42
N LEU A 35 -5.48 64.72 65.56
CA LEU A 35 -6.84 64.20 65.37
C LEU A 35 -7.07 63.79 63.91
N ILE A 36 -6.63 64.61 62.96
CA ILE A 36 -6.68 64.32 61.52
C ILE A 36 -5.89 63.05 61.20
N LEU A 37 -4.69 62.89 61.77
CA LEU A 37 -3.86 61.70 61.59
C LEU A 37 -4.57 60.43 62.07
N VAL A 38 -5.15 60.46 63.27
CA VAL A 38 -5.89 59.31 63.83
C VAL A 38 -7.10 58.98 62.96
N CYS A 39 -7.84 60.00 62.50
CA CYS A 39 -8.99 59.81 61.61
C CYS A 39 -8.57 59.19 60.27
N PHE A 40 -7.42 59.61 59.71
CA PHE A 40 -6.86 59.04 58.49
C PHE A 40 -6.42 57.58 58.66
N ILE A 41 -5.81 57.23 59.79
CA ILE A 41 -5.41 55.85 60.10
C ILE A 41 -6.65 54.95 60.22
N VAL A 42 -7.67 55.39 60.94
CA VAL A 42 -8.93 54.64 61.08
C VAL A 42 -9.64 54.48 59.74
N PHE A 43 -9.70 55.56 58.94
CA PHE A 43 -10.25 55.51 57.60
C PHE A 43 -9.47 54.54 56.70
N SER A 44 -8.14 54.60 56.70
CA SER A 44 -7.27 53.71 55.91
C SER A 44 -7.45 52.25 56.33
N PHE A 45 -7.60 51.99 57.62
CA PHE A 45 -7.87 50.64 58.14
C PHE A 45 -9.25 50.13 57.68
N LEU A 46 -10.30 50.94 57.80
CA LEU A 46 -11.65 50.59 57.34
C LEU A 46 -11.70 50.41 55.82
N PHE A 47 -11.03 51.28 55.07
CA PHE A 47 -10.92 51.21 53.61
C PHE A 47 -10.19 49.94 53.18
N SER A 48 -9.03 49.64 53.78
CA SER A 48 -8.29 48.40 53.50
C SER A 48 -9.10 47.16 53.85
N LYS A 49 -9.89 47.19 54.92
CA LYS A 49 -10.72 46.04 55.32
C LYS A 49 -11.91 45.83 54.39
N ASN A 50 -12.64 46.88 54.02
CA ASN A 50 -13.84 46.76 53.19
C ASN A 50 -13.51 46.66 51.70
N VAL A 51 -12.71 47.59 51.19
CA VAL A 51 -12.36 47.65 49.76
C VAL A 51 -11.27 46.66 49.42
N GLY A 52 -10.25 46.52 50.28
CA GLY A 52 -9.15 45.59 50.04
C GLY A 52 -9.59 44.12 49.99
N THR A 53 -10.56 43.72 50.81
CA THR A 53 -11.11 42.35 50.76
C THR A 53 -11.97 42.12 49.52
N SER A 54 -12.79 43.10 49.12
CA SER A 54 -13.58 43.03 47.89
C SER A 54 -12.68 42.93 46.65
N LEU A 55 -11.65 43.78 46.56
CA LEU A 55 -10.64 43.73 45.48
C LEU A 55 -9.93 42.38 45.43
N ARG A 56 -9.50 41.87 46.60
CA ARG A 56 -8.83 40.58 46.67
C ARG A 56 -9.72 39.43 46.19
N ASN A 57 -11.00 39.44 46.57
CA ASN A 57 -11.95 38.42 46.13
C ASN A 57 -12.20 38.49 44.62
N ASP A 58 -12.37 39.68 44.05
CA ASP A 58 -12.54 39.85 42.60
C ASP A 58 -11.28 39.40 41.83
N LEU A 59 -10.10 39.77 42.31
CA LEU A 59 -8.82 39.32 41.74
C LEU A 59 -8.66 37.80 41.81
N ASP A 60 -8.99 37.18 42.94
CA ASP A 60 -8.95 35.72 43.10
C ASP A 60 -9.95 35.02 42.19
N GLU A 61 -11.16 35.58 42.01
CA GLU A 61 -12.16 35.04 41.10
C GLU A 61 -11.71 35.14 39.64
N ARG A 62 -11.17 36.30 39.22
CA ARG A 62 -10.60 36.49 37.88
C ARG A 62 -9.44 35.53 37.64
N ASN A 63 -8.54 35.37 38.60
CA ASN A 63 -7.42 34.44 38.50
C ASN A 63 -7.91 32.99 38.33
N LYS A 64 -8.91 32.57 39.11
CA LYS A 64 -9.53 31.24 38.95
C LYS A 64 -10.19 31.06 37.58
N LYS A 65 -10.89 32.07 37.07
CA LYS A 65 -11.49 32.04 35.73
C LYS A 65 -10.44 31.89 34.64
N ILE A 66 -9.36 32.70 34.69
CA ILE A 66 -8.26 32.63 33.73
C ILE A 66 -7.60 31.26 33.77
N LYS A 67 -7.30 30.74 34.96
CA LYS A 67 -6.71 29.41 35.12
C LYS A 67 -7.58 28.32 34.50
N LYS A 68 -8.89 28.36 34.76
CA LYS A 68 -9.85 27.39 34.21
C LYS A 68 -9.92 27.47 32.67
N LEU A 69 -9.95 28.68 32.12
CA LEU A 69 -9.96 28.88 30.66
C LEU A 69 -8.68 28.35 30.01
N LEU A 70 -7.52 28.61 30.62
CA LEU A 70 -6.25 28.07 30.16
C LEU A 70 -6.24 26.54 30.20
N GLU A 71 -6.68 25.95 31.30
CA GLU A 71 -6.77 24.49 31.45
C GLU A 71 -7.68 23.85 30.39
N ILE A 72 -8.84 24.44 30.12
CA ILE A 72 -9.75 24.00 29.06
C ILE A 72 -9.07 24.10 27.69
N SER A 73 -8.48 25.26 27.36
CA SER A 73 -7.83 25.47 26.07
C SER A 73 -6.68 24.49 25.81
N ILE A 74 -5.87 24.20 26.84
CA ILE A 74 -4.77 23.25 26.74
C ILE A 74 -5.29 21.82 26.54
N ASN A 75 -6.37 21.45 27.25
CA ASN A 75 -7.00 20.15 27.07
C ASN A 75 -7.62 19.98 25.67
N GLU A 76 -8.25 21.02 25.14
CA GLU A 76 -8.77 21.03 23.77
C GLU A 76 -7.65 20.90 22.73
N ILE A 77 -6.53 21.60 22.91
CA ILE A 77 -5.36 21.47 22.03
C ILE A 77 -4.77 20.05 22.11
N SER A 78 -4.65 19.49 23.31
CA SER A 78 -4.12 18.14 23.53
C SER A 78 -5.00 17.07 22.86
N THR A 79 -6.32 17.18 23.01
CA THR A 79 -7.28 16.26 22.38
C THR A 79 -7.28 16.40 20.86
N SER A 80 -7.23 17.63 20.34
CA SER A 80 -7.05 17.92 18.91
C SER A 80 -5.78 17.26 18.35
N LEU A 81 -4.63 17.46 18.99
CA LEU A 81 -3.36 16.86 18.59
C LEU A 81 -3.43 15.32 18.60
N ARG A 82 -4.00 14.73 19.65
CA ARG A 82 -4.20 13.28 19.73
C ARG A 82 -5.05 12.75 18.57
N ASN A 83 -6.12 13.47 18.21
CA ASN A 83 -6.97 13.09 17.08
C ASN A 83 -6.22 13.17 15.76
N VAL A 84 -5.43 14.22 15.52
CA VAL A 84 -4.59 14.36 14.33
C VAL A 84 -3.59 13.21 14.22
N ILE A 85 -2.92 12.84 15.32
CA ILE A 85 -1.98 11.71 15.35
C ILE A 85 -2.70 10.39 15.02
N ASN A 86 -3.88 10.15 15.61
CA ASN A 86 -4.68 8.95 15.33
C ASN A 86 -5.12 8.87 13.85
N ILE A 87 -5.54 10.00 13.27
CA ILE A 87 -5.90 10.07 11.85
C ILE A 87 -4.69 9.76 10.97
N LYS A 88 -3.53 10.35 11.29
CA LYS A 88 -2.28 10.09 10.56
C LYS A 88 -1.90 8.60 10.62
N TYR A 89 -1.99 7.97 11.79
CA TYR A 89 -1.73 6.54 11.93
C TYR A 89 -2.69 5.68 11.10
N LYS A 90 -4.00 5.96 11.14
CA LYS A 90 -5.00 5.26 10.32
C LYS A 90 -4.73 5.43 8.83
N PHE A 91 -4.33 6.63 8.41
CA PHE A 91 -3.97 6.93 7.02
C PHE A 91 -2.77 6.11 6.56
N TRP A 92 -1.69 6.04 7.36
CA TRP A 92 -0.54 5.20 7.05
C TRP A 92 -0.90 3.71 6.96
N ASN A 93 -1.73 3.22 7.89
CA ASN A 93 -2.20 1.84 7.83
C ASN A 93 -3.01 1.56 6.55
N LEU A 94 -3.88 2.48 6.13
CA LEU A 94 -4.59 2.38 4.86
C LEU A 94 -3.62 2.36 3.68
N PHE A 95 -2.61 3.24 3.67
CA PHE A 95 -1.61 3.29 2.63
C PHE A 95 -0.86 1.96 2.47
N TYR A 96 -0.39 1.37 3.58
CA TYR A 96 0.26 0.05 3.55
C TYR A 96 -0.66 -1.07 3.06
N ASN A 97 -1.94 -1.03 3.44
CA ASN A 97 -2.92 -2.00 2.95
C ASN A 97 -3.17 -1.86 1.44
N PHE A 98 -3.21 -0.63 0.91
CA PHE A 98 -3.32 -0.39 -0.52
C PHE A 98 -2.08 -0.88 -1.28
N GLU A 99 -0.88 -0.61 -0.78
CA GLU A 99 0.36 -1.12 -1.37
C GLU A 99 0.35 -2.65 -1.44
N ARG A 100 -0.04 -3.30 -0.35
CA ARG A 100 -0.16 -4.76 -0.29
C ARG A 100 -1.22 -5.27 -1.27
N LEU A 101 -2.36 -4.58 -1.41
CA LEU A 101 -3.40 -4.92 -2.36
C LEU A 101 -2.91 -4.85 -3.82
N VAL A 102 -2.18 -3.78 -4.17
CA VAL A 102 -1.55 -3.63 -5.49
C VAL A 102 -0.61 -4.79 -5.77
N ASN A 103 0.24 -5.15 -4.80
CA ASN A 103 1.17 -6.28 -4.94
C ASN A 103 0.44 -7.62 -5.17
N HIS A 104 -0.67 -7.85 -4.47
CA HIS A 104 -1.50 -9.04 -4.70
C HIS A 104 -2.17 -9.02 -6.08
N TYR A 105 -2.68 -7.86 -6.51
CA TYR A 105 -3.31 -7.71 -7.82
C TYR A 105 -2.32 -7.96 -8.96
N VAL A 106 -1.11 -7.38 -8.87
CA VAL A 106 -0.05 -7.62 -9.87
C VAL A 106 0.30 -9.10 -9.95
N LYS A 107 0.50 -9.78 -8.81
CA LYS A 107 0.75 -11.23 -8.79
C LYS A 107 -0.39 -12.02 -9.43
N PHE A 108 -1.63 -11.66 -9.15
CA PHE A 108 -2.80 -12.30 -9.73
C PHE A 108 -2.86 -12.14 -11.25
N VAL A 109 -2.61 -10.93 -11.76
CA VAL A 109 -2.53 -10.66 -13.21
C VAL A 109 -1.43 -11.50 -13.85
N TYR A 110 -0.24 -11.59 -13.24
CA TYR A 110 0.84 -12.44 -13.74
C TYR A 110 0.43 -13.91 -13.87
N VAL A 111 -0.24 -14.47 -12.85
CA VAL A 111 -0.72 -15.85 -12.88
C VAL A 111 -1.77 -16.05 -13.98
N ILE A 112 -2.69 -15.10 -14.18
CA ILE A 112 -3.68 -15.18 -15.27
C ILE A 112 -2.99 -15.16 -16.63
N VAL A 113 -2.05 -14.25 -16.84
CA VAL A 113 -1.33 -14.11 -18.11
C VAL A 113 -0.54 -15.39 -18.40
N ASP A 114 0.17 -15.94 -17.42
CA ASP A 114 0.91 -17.19 -17.56
C ASP A 114 -0.01 -18.39 -17.85
N TRP A 115 -1.15 -18.49 -17.16
CA TRP A 115 -2.17 -19.50 -17.42
C TRP A 115 -2.74 -19.38 -18.84
N PHE A 116 -3.01 -18.16 -19.30
CA PHE A 116 -3.53 -17.92 -20.65
C PHE A 116 -2.51 -18.29 -21.72
N ASN A 117 -1.25 -17.89 -21.54
CA ASN A 117 -0.16 -18.20 -22.46
C ASN A 117 0.10 -19.71 -22.53
N SER A 118 0.18 -20.39 -21.38
CA SER A 118 0.37 -21.84 -21.34
C SER A 118 -0.79 -22.60 -21.97
N ARG A 119 -2.03 -22.15 -21.80
CA ARG A 119 -3.20 -22.71 -22.47
C ARG A 119 -3.13 -22.53 -23.99
N ASN A 120 -2.82 -21.32 -24.47
CA ASN A 120 -2.68 -21.05 -25.90
C ASN A 120 -1.56 -21.88 -26.51
N PHE A 121 -0.41 -21.99 -25.84
CA PHE A 121 0.70 -22.82 -26.29
C PHE A 121 0.27 -24.29 -26.45
N LYS A 122 -0.44 -24.85 -25.46
CA LYS A 122 -0.97 -26.23 -25.55
C LYS A 122 -1.96 -26.41 -26.70
N ILE A 123 -2.84 -25.44 -26.94
CA ILE A 123 -3.80 -25.49 -28.05
C ILE A 123 -3.07 -25.46 -29.39
N THR A 124 -2.14 -24.52 -29.58
CA THR A 124 -1.37 -24.40 -30.82
C THR A 124 -0.50 -25.62 -31.05
N GLN A 125 0.13 -26.16 -30.01
CA GLN A 125 0.91 -27.40 -30.10
C GLN A 125 0.04 -28.60 -30.52
N ALA A 126 -1.17 -28.72 -29.96
CA ALA A 126 -2.10 -29.78 -30.34
C ALA A 126 -2.57 -29.65 -31.79
N ILE A 127 -2.87 -28.44 -32.26
CA ILE A 127 -3.24 -28.17 -33.66
C ILE A 127 -2.08 -28.52 -34.59
N PHE A 128 -0.88 -28.04 -34.29
CA PHE A 128 0.31 -28.30 -35.11
C PHE A 128 0.64 -29.79 -35.19
N SER A 129 0.55 -30.52 -34.07
CA SER A 129 0.73 -31.97 -34.03
C SER A 129 -0.28 -32.71 -34.92
N LYS A 130 -1.55 -32.30 -34.91
CA LYS A 130 -2.57 -32.87 -35.80
C LYS A 130 -2.26 -32.60 -37.28
N HIS A 131 -1.83 -31.39 -37.62
CA HIS A 131 -1.43 -31.07 -39.00
C HIS A 131 -0.23 -31.89 -39.46
N LEU A 132 0.80 -32.04 -38.62
CA LEU A 132 1.96 -32.89 -38.93
C LEU A 132 1.55 -34.35 -39.15
N GLN A 133 0.71 -34.90 -38.27
CA GLN A 133 0.21 -36.28 -38.44
C GLN A 133 -0.57 -36.45 -39.75
N PHE A 134 -1.37 -35.46 -40.13
CA PHE A 134 -2.09 -35.48 -41.40
C PHE A 134 -1.15 -35.46 -42.60
N ILE A 135 -0.15 -34.57 -42.61
CA ILE A 135 0.86 -34.49 -43.66
C ILE A 135 1.61 -35.82 -43.78
N TYR A 136 2.06 -36.39 -42.65
CA TYR A 136 2.74 -37.68 -42.62
C TYR A 136 1.88 -38.82 -43.21
N ARG A 137 0.57 -38.83 -42.91
CA ARG A 137 -0.34 -39.81 -43.51
C ARG A 137 -0.45 -39.64 -45.03
N ILE A 138 -0.60 -38.42 -45.51
CA ILE A 138 -0.63 -38.14 -46.96
C ILE A 138 0.66 -38.59 -47.63
N GLU A 139 1.81 -38.25 -47.04
CA GLU A 139 3.11 -38.63 -47.57
C GLU A 139 3.26 -40.16 -47.67
N ASN A 140 2.82 -40.89 -46.64
CA ASN A 140 2.84 -42.35 -46.66
C ASN A 140 1.90 -42.94 -47.74
N HIS A 141 0.69 -42.39 -47.88
CA HIS A 141 -0.26 -42.85 -48.91
C HIS A 141 0.23 -42.55 -50.33
N THR A 142 0.79 -41.37 -50.56
CA THR A 142 1.35 -40.98 -51.86
C THR A 142 2.57 -41.82 -52.21
N SER A 143 3.47 -42.09 -51.25
CA SER A 143 4.62 -42.99 -51.44
C SER A 143 4.19 -44.42 -51.81
N LYS A 144 3.18 -44.97 -51.13
CA LYS A 144 2.60 -46.28 -51.48
C LYS A 144 1.99 -46.29 -52.88
N LEU A 145 1.22 -45.25 -53.23
CA LEU A 145 0.62 -45.13 -54.55
C LEU A 145 1.70 -45.06 -55.63
N LEU A 146 2.75 -44.26 -55.41
CA LEU A 146 3.87 -44.12 -56.34
C LEU A 146 4.60 -45.45 -56.52
N SER A 147 4.82 -46.19 -55.43
CA SER A 147 5.40 -47.53 -55.46
C SER A 147 4.54 -48.52 -56.27
N LEU A 148 3.22 -48.51 -56.08
CA LEU A 148 2.30 -49.35 -56.85
C LEU A 148 2.29 -48.99 -58.34
N ILE A 149 2.34 -47.70 -58.68
CA ILE A 149 2.44 -47.24 -60.07
C ILE A 149 3.74 -47.74 -60.71
N LEU A 150 4.86 -47.64 -59.99
CA LEU A 150 6.15 -48.15 -60.45
C LEU A 150 6.11 -49.65 -60.69
N ILE A 151 5.61 -50.44 -59.74
CA ILE A 151 5.46 -51.90 -59.88
C ILE A 151 4.59 -52.24 -61.09
N LYS A 152 3.46 -51.55 -61.27
CA LYS A 152 2.56 -51.78 -62.42
C LYS A 152 3.25 -51.46 -63.75
N LYS A 153 3.98 -50.34 -63.84
CA LYS A 153 4.75 -50.00 -65.04
C LYS A 153 5.86 -51.02 -65.31
N LEU A 154 6.60 -51.45 -64.30
CA LEU A 154 7.63 -52.48 -64.43
C LEU A 154 7.04 -53.82 -64.87
N LYS A 155 5.89 -54.23 -64.31
CA LYS A 155 5.17 -55.43 -64.73
C LYS A 155 4.77 -55.37 -66.20
N ASN A 156 4.25 -54.23 -66.66
CA ASN A 156 3.89 -54.03 -68.08
C ASN A 156 5.12 -54.10 -68.99
N ILE A 157 6.25 -53.49 -68.60
CA ILE A 157 7.50 -53.57 -69.36
C ILE A 157 7.99 -55.03 -69.41
N ALA A 158 7.95 -55.73 -68.28
CA ALA A 158 8.34 -57.14 -68.20
C ALA A 158 7.42 -58.05 -69.04
N SER A 159 6.11 -57.81 -69.04
CA SER A 159 5.17 -58.58 -69.87
C SER A 159 5.35 -58.30 -71.35
N LEU A 160 5.58 -57.04 -71.74
CA LEU A 160 5.95 -56.67 -73.12
C LEU A 160 7.25 -57.36 -73.52
N LYS A 161 8.29 -57.29 -72.68
CA LYS A 161 9.58 -57.96 -72.94
C LYS A 161 9.39 -59.47 -73.09
N SER A 162 8.62 -60.10 -72.21
CA SER A 162 8.29 -61.52 -72.28
C SER A 162 7.53 -61.88 -73.57
N PHE A 163 6.53 -61.09 -73.95
CA PHE A 163 5.79 -61.25 -75.21
C PHE A 163 6.70 -61.17 -76.44
N TYR A 164 7.62 -60.20 -76.48
CA TYR A 164 8.60 -60.07 -77.57
C TYR A 164 9.71 -61.12 -77.52
N SER A 165 9.95 -61.76 -76.37
CA SER A 165 10.98 -62.80 -76.21
C SER A 165 10.44 -64.20 -76.48
N ASN A 166 9.14 -64.42 -76.30
CA ASN A 166 8.47 -65.63 -76.71
C ASN A 166 8.42 -65.70 -78.24
N LYS A 167 8.89 -66.82 -78.80
CA LYS A 167 8.75 -67.11 -80.23
C LYS A 167 7.27 -67.32 -80.54
N LEU A 168 6.59 -66.25 -80.95
CA LEU A 168 5.30 -66.36 -81.61
C LEU A 168 5.57 -67.00 -82.99
N GLU A 169 5.00 -68.17 -83.23
CA GLU A 169 5.01 -68.89 -84.52
C GLU A 169 4.09 -68.18 -85.53
N ASN A 170 4.28 -66.87 -85.70
CA ASN A 170 3.64 -66.06 -86.72
C ASN A 170 4.74 -65.41 -87.57
N PRO A 171 4.75 -65.63 -88.90
CA PRO A 171 5.83 -65.20 -89.79
C PRO A 171 6.09 -63.70 -89.76
N HIS A 172 5.09 -62.87 -89.43
CA HIS A 172 5.26 -61.43 -89.34
C HIS A 172 6.05 -60.97 -88.09
N PHE A 173 6.03 -61.73 -87.00
CA PHE A 173 6.70 -61.38 -85.73
C PHE A 173 8.16 -61.87 -85.64
N LEU A 174 8.53 -62.89 -86.42
CA LEU A 174 9.91 -63.40 -86.52
C LEU A 174 10.90 -62.34 -87.04
N CYS A 175 10.43 -61.43 -87.90
CA CYS A 175 11.27 -60.36 -88.43
C CYS A 175 11.60 -59.31 -87.35
N LEU A 176 10.59 -58.92 -86.55
CA LEU A 176 10.75 -57.96 -85.45
C LEU A 176 11.74 -58.44 -84.39
N TYR A 177 11.68 -59.70 -83.99
CA TYR A 177 12.62 -60.28 -83.03
C TYR A 177 14.09 -60.21 -83.50
N LYS A 178 14.35 -60.53 -84.77
CA LYS A 178 15.69 -60.43 -85.36
C LYS A 178 16.20 -58.99 -85.42
N VAL A 179 15.32 -58.02 -85.71
CA VAL A 179 15.68 -56.58 -85.73
C VAL A 179 16.02 -56.08 -84.32
N ASN A 180 15.22 -56.45 -83.32
CA ASN A 180 15.40 -56.00 -81.94
C ASN A 180 16.70 -56.54 -81.32
N ILE A 181 17.04 -57.81 -81.59
CA ILE A 181 18.34 -58.39 -81.19
C ILE A 181 19.50 -57.65 -81.84
N ARG A 182 19.37 -57.30 -83.13
CA ARG A 182 20.41 -56.58 -83.86
C ARG A 182 20.63 -55.18 -83.26
N GLN A 183 19.56 -54.48 -82.89
CA GLN A 183 19.65 -53.17 -82.22
C GLN A 183 20.26 -53.27 -80.82
N CYS A 184 19.88 -54.23 -80.00
CA CYS A 184 20.49 -54.45 -78.67
C CYS A 184 21.99 -54.78 -78.77
N ILE A 185 22.39 -55.61 -79.73
CA ILE A 185 23.81 -55.92 -79.96
C ILE A 185 24.57 -54.66 -80.41
N HIS A 186 23.94 -53.80 -81.21
CA HIS A 186 24.56 -52.55 -81.66
C HIS A 186 24.69 -51.54 -80.53
N SER A 187 23.69 -51.40 -79.66
CA SER A 187 23.74 -50.47 -78.52
C SER A 187 24.77 -50.86 -77.46
N ILE A 188 25.07 -52.16 -77.29
CA ILE A 188 26.11 -52.65 -76.37
C ILE A 188 27.51 -52.43 -76.96
N LYS A 189 27.65 -52.40 -78.29
CA LYS A 189 28.94 -52.16 -78.96
C LYS A 189 29.35 -50.68 -79.01
N PHE A 190 28.43 -49.76 -78.67
CA PHE A 190 28.63 -48.31 -78.75
C PHE A 190 28.40 -47.57 -77.42
N SER A 191 28.34 -48.30 -76.29
CA SER A 191 28.49 -47.74 -74.93
C SER A 191 29.85 -48.13 -74.36
#